data_AF-A0A212EQZ7-F1
#
_entry.id   AF-A0A212EQZ7-F1
#
_cell.length_a   1.000
_cell.length_b   1.000
_cell.length_c   1.000
_cell.angle_alpha   90.00
_cell.angle_beta   90.00
_cell.angle_gamma   90.00
#
_symmetry.space_group_name_H-M   'P 1'
#
loop_
_entity.id
_entity.type
_entity.pdbx_description
1 polymer ?
#
loop_
_entity_poly.entity_id
_entity_poly.type
_entity_poly.pdbx_seq_one_letter_code
_entity_poly.pdbx_strand_id
1 'polypeptide(L)'
;MVSKIIIAFCFVAVVAAIPAQPGWGAGGGAGVFLPPWISSAPWFPQWTPCTTVGSSCSDCSTKIVCTKIGGLQRACSDPTKPYCNLGECSATPSEECSAPVVPENAA
;
A
#
# COMPACT_ATOMS: atom_id res chain seq x y z
N MET A 1 -17.56 -15.58 44.14
CA MET A 1 -18.11 -15.61 42.76
C MET A 1 -18.32 -14.22 42.16
N VAL A 2 -18.36 -13.14 42.95
CA VAL A 2 -18.63 -11.75 42.51
C VAL A 2 -17.46 -11.08 41.78
N SER A 3 -16.21 -11.48 42.06
CA SER A 3 -15.00 -10.86 41.48
C SER A 3 -14.82 -11.09 39.96
N LYS A 4 -15.31 -12.20 39.41
CA LYS A 4 -15.17 -12.51 37.97
C LYS A 4 -16.07 -11.64 37.08
N ILE A 5 -17.21 -11.20 37.60
CA ILE A 5 -18.20 -10.40 36.85
C ILE A 5 -17.71 -8.96 36.70
N ILE A 6 -17.03 -8.41 37.70
CA ILE A 6 -16.50 -7.03 37.66
C ILE A 6 -15.36 -6.91 36.65
N ILE A 7 -14.49 -7.92 36.54
CA ILE A 7 -13.40 -7.93 35.55
C ILE A 7 -13.96 -8.01 34.12
N ALA A 8 -14.96 -8.86 33.88
CA ALA A 8 -15.61 -8.96 32.57
C ALA A 8 -16.26 -7.63 32.15
N PHE A 9 -16.90 -6.92 33.08
CA PHE A 9 -17.54 -5.64 32.80
C PHE A 9 -16.53 -4.52 32.50
N CYS A 10 -15.38 -4.50 33.19
CA CYS A 10 -14.30 -3.56 32.87
C CYS A 10 -13.68 -3.81 31.49
N PHE A 11 -13.50 -5.07 31.07
CA PHE A 11 -12.95 -5.37 29.75
C PHE A 11 -13.90 -4.98 28.60
N VAL A 12 -15.21 -5.19 28.76
CA VAL A 12 -16.20 -4.85 27.70
C VAL A 12 -16.37 -3.33 27.56
N ALA A 13 -16.32 -2.57 28.67
CA ALA A 13 -16.44 -1.12 28.63
C ALA A 13 -15.24 -0.42 27.96
N VAL A 14 -14.02 -0.97 28.11
CA VAL A 14 -12.81 -0.40 27.48
C VAL A 14 -12.82 -0.58 25.96
N VAL A 15 -13.40 -1.66 25.43
CA VAL A 15 -13.46 -1.90 23.97
C VAL A 15 -14.49 -0.99 23.29
N ALA A 16 -15.60 -0.63 23.96
CA ALA A 16 -16.63 0.24 23.39
C ALA A 16 -16.27 1.73 23.36
N ALA A 17 -15.24 2.15 24.10
CA ALA A 17 -14.76 3.54 24.15
C ALA A 17 -13.59 3.82 23.19
N ILE A 18 -13.11 2.80 22.46
CA ILE A 18 -12.20 3.03 21.34
C ILE A 18 -13.07 3.54 20.20
N PRO A 19 -12.96 4.83 19.79
CA PRO A 19 -13.63 5.25 18.57
C PRO A 19 -13.18 4.29 17.47
N ALA A 20 -14.13 3.66 16.79
CA ALA A 20 -13.85 2.86 15.62
C ALA A 20 -13.05 3.74 14.66
N GLN A 21 -11.72 3.62 14.68
CA GLN A 21 -10.88 4.35 13.75
C GLN A 21 -11.21 3.76 12.37
N PRO A 22 -11.75 4.55 11.44
CA PRO A 22 -11.83 4.12 10.06
C PRO A 22 -10.40 4.13 9.55
N GLY A 23 -9.73 3.00 9.62
CA GLY A 23 -8.28 2.98 9.37
C GLY A 23 -7.69 1.59 9.25
N TRP A 24 -8.48 0.60 8.82
CA TRP A 24 -7.98 -0.68 8.31
C TRP A 24 -8.45 -0.88 6.86
N GLY A 25 -8.54 0.22 6.13
CA GLY A 25 -8.88 0.29 4.71
C GLY A 25 -8.51 1.68 4.21
N ALA A 26 -7.76 1.74 3.11
CA ALA A 26 -7.26 2.95 2.46
C ALA A 26 -6.18 3.74 3.23
N GLY A 27 -4.91 3.36 3.00
CA GLY A 27 -3.79 4.31 2.99
C GLY A 27 -3.20 4.73 4.35
N GLY A 28 -1.99 4.25 4.63
CA GLY A 28 -1.03 4.96 5.47
C GLY A 28 -0.90 4.48 6.91
N GLY A 29 0.33 4.12 7.27
CA GLY A 29 0.66 3.56 8.58
C GLY A 29 0.55 4.56 9.74
N ALA A 30 0.35 3.97 10.92
CA ALA A 30 0.68 4.49 12.25
C ALA A 30 0.21 5.92 12.59
N GLY A 31 -1.02 6.05 13.11
CA GLY A 31 -1.38 6.94 14.24
C GLY A 31 -1.14 8.46 14.17
N VAL A 32 -0.55 8.99 13.10
CA VAL A 32 -0.24 10.42 12.93
C VAL A 32 -1.18 10.97 11.86
N PHE A 33 -1.87 12.07 12.15
CA PHE A 33 -2.68 12.78 11.16
C PHE A 33 -1.75 13.30 10.05
N LEU A 34 -1.62 12.52 8.97
CA LEU A 34 -0.95 12.95 7.75
C LEU A 34 -1.95 13.77 6.95
N PRO A 35 -1.65 15.03 6.63
CA PRO A 35 -2.54 15.84 5.81
C PRO A 35 -2.75 15.18 4.43
N PRO A 36 -3.92 15.39 3.79
CA PRO A 36 -4.31 14.65 2.58
C PRO A 36 -3.31 14.74 1.41
N TRP A 37 -2.62 15.88 1.29
CA TRP A 37 -1.60 16.09 0.25
C TRP A 37 -0.37 15.19 0.42
N ILE A 38 -0.11 14.68 1.62
CA ILE A 38 0.95 13.68 1.86
C ILE A 38 0.40 12.27 1.60
N SER A 39 -0.76 11.94 2.15
CA SER A 39 -1.31 10.58 2.04
C SER A 39 -1.74 10.21 0.63
N SER A 40 -1.97 11.18 -0.25
CA SER A 40 -2.26 10.98 -1.68
C SER A 40 -1.05 11.15 -2.58
N ALA A 41 0.12 11.45 -2.02
CA ALA A 41 1.31 11.69 -2.84
C ALA A 41 1.80 10.39 -3.51
N PRO A 42 2.28 10.43 -4.77
CA PRO A 42 2.74 9.23 -5.48
C PRO A 42 3.91 8.50 -4.82
N TRP A 43 4.72 9.23 -4.05
CA TRP A 43 5.85 8.68 -3.29
C TRP A 43 5.41 8.02 -1.97
N PHE A 44 4.19 8.29 -1.51
CA PHE A 44 3.70 7.75 -0.27
C PHE A 44 3.15 6.33 -0.48
N PRO A 45 3.60 5.34 0.30
CA PRO A 45 3.15 3.97 0.15
C PRO A 45 1.65 3.82 0.37
N GLN A 46 0.97 3.26 -0.62
CA GLN A 46 -0.44 2.90 -0.52
C GLN A 46 -0.59 1.44 -0.14
N TRP A 47 -1.56 1.15 0.71
CA TRP A 47 -1.90 -0.23 1.05
C TRP A 47 -2.78 -0.80 -0.06
N THR A 48 -2.46 -2.01 -0.54
CA THR A 48 -3.20 -2.69 -1.61
C THR A 48 -3.45 -4.15 -1.24
N PRO A 49 -4.65 -4.70 -1.50
CA PRO A 49 -4.91 -6.11 -1.23
C PRO A 49 -4.12 -6.98 -2.20
N CYS A 50 -3.37 -7.95 -1.67
CA CYS A 50 -2.77 -9.01 -2.46
C CYS A 50 -2.60 -10.29 -1.64
N THR A 51 -2.59 -11.42 -2.34
CA THR A 51 -2.67 -12.76 -1.74
C THR A 51 -1.36 -13.55 -1.84
N THR A 52 -0.50 -13.20 -2.79
CA THR A 52 0.76 -13.91 -3.04
C THR A 52 1.93 -13.14 -2.41
N VAL A 53 2.64 -13.75 -1.46
CA VAL A 53 3.84 -13.16 -0.85
C VAL A 53 4.93 -13.02 -1.90
N GLY A 54 5.49 -11.82 -2.03
CA GLY A 54 6.52 -11.52 -3.02
C GLY A 54 6.52 -10.06 -3.42
N SER A 55 7.33 -9.72 -4.42
CA SER A 55 7.33 -8.40 -5.06
C SER A 55 6.90 -8.55 -6.51
N SER A 56 6.01 -7.68 -6.97
CA SER A 56 5.58 -7.61 -8.35
C SER A 56 5.49 -6.15 -8.82
N CYS A 57 5.49 -5.92 -10.12
CA CYS A 57 5.19 -4.61 -10.68
C CYS A 57 3.67 -4.48 -10.82
N SER A 58 3.09 -3.36 -10.36
CA SER A 58 1.73 -3.01 -10.74
C SER A 58 1.70 -2.27 -12.07
N ASP A 59 2.70 -1.42 -12.28
CA ASP A 59 2.87 -0.57 -13.44
C ASP A 59 4.36 -0.43 -13.75
N CYS A 60 4.67 0.20 -14.89
CA CYS A 60 6.03 0.44 -15.35
C CYS A 60 6.90 1.24 -14.38
N SER A 61 6.32 1.99 -13.45
CA SER A 61 7.03 2.80 -12.46
C SER A 61 6.58 2.51 -11.03
N THR A 62 5.84 1.43 -10.80
CA THR A 62 5.20 1.17 -9.51
C THR A 62 5.36 -0.30 -9.15
N LYS A 63 5.89 -0.55 -7.96
CA LYS A 63 6.05 -1.90 -7.40
C LYS A 63 5.10 -2.13 -6.25
N ILE A 64 4.68 -3.38 -6.08
CA ILE A 64 3.92 -3.86 -4.94
C ILE A 64 4.79 -4.86 -4.18
N VAL A 65 4.92 -4.65 -2.88
CA VAL A 65 5.53 -5.61 -1.97
C VAL A 65 4.42 -6.27 -1.15
N CYS A 66 4.14 -7.52 -1.47
CA CYS A 66 3.09 -8.33 -0.87
C CYS A 66 3.60 -9.14 0.31
N THR A 67 2.90 -9.01 1.43
CA THR A 67 3.10 -9.76 2.66
C THR A 67 1.89 -10.65 2.94
N LYS A 68 1.93 -11.46 4.00
CA LYS A 68 0.82 -12.35 4.36
C LYS A 68 -0.50 -11.63 4.70
N ILE A 69 -0.44 -10.36 5.06
CA ILE A 69 -1.63 -9.56 5.45
C ILE A 69 -2.12 -8.64 4.34
N GLY A 70 -1.41 -8.55 3.21
CA GLY A 70 -1.67 -7.59 2.15
C GLY A 70 -0.37 -6.95 1.64
N GLY A 71 -0.50 -5.98 0.76
CA GLY A 71 0.61 -5.39 0.02
C GLY A 71 0.80 -3.91 0.23
N LEU A 72 2.01 -3.46 -0.06
CA LEU A 72 2.39 -2.07 -0.06
C LEU A 72 2.82 -1.67 -1.48
N GLN A 73 2.01 -0.82 -2.12
CA GLN A 73 2.30 -0.24 -3.42
C GLN A 73 3.17 1.02 -3.23
N ARG A 74 4.27 1.11 -3.98
CA ARG A 74 5.19 2.25 -3.97
C ARG A 74 5.65 2.58 -5.38
N ALA A 75 5.70 3.86 -5.71
CA ALA A 75 6.36 4.32 -6.91
C ALA A 75 7.88 4.09 -6.82
N CYS A 76 8.51 3.85 -7.96
CA CYS A 76 9.95 3.90 -8.14
C CYS A 76 10.39 5.36 -8.20
N SER A 77 10.51 5.98 -7.02
CA SER A 77 10.79 7.43 -6.89
C SER A 77 12.25 7.81 -7.10
N ASP A 78 13.15 6.84 -7.28
CA ASP A 78 14.56 7.10 -7.56
C ASP A 78 14.72 7.49 -9.04
N PRO A 79 15.20 8.71 -9.36
CA PRO A 79 15.37 9.15 -10.75
C PRO A 79 16.37 8.30 -11.54
N THR A 80 17.27 7.57 -10.87
CA THR A 80 18.21 6.65 -11.52
C THR A 80 17.60 5.27 -11.78
N LYS A 81 16.47 4.95 -11.15
CA LYS A 81 15.76 3.67 -11.26
C LYS A 81 14.25 3.89 -11.35
N PRO A 82 13.75 4.60 -12.38
CA PRO A 82 12.35 5.00 -12.45
C PRO A 82 11.43 3.85 -12.87
N TYR A 83 11.99 2.73 -13.36
CA TYR A 83 11.22 1.63 -13.91
C TYR A 83 11.05 0.50 -12.93
N CYS A 84 9.92 -0.19 -12.96
CA CYS A 84 9.74 -1.46 -12.26
C CYS A 84 10.05 -2.62 -13.20
N ASN A 85 10.87 -3.57 -12.74
CA ASN A 85 11.20 -4.79 -13.46
C ASN A 85 11.21 -5.96 -12.47
N LEU A 86 10.35 -6.96 -12.69
CA LEU A 86 10.20 -8.15 -11.84
C LEU A 86 10.01 -7.86 -10.33
N GLY A 87 9.32 -6.75 -10.01
CA GLY A 87 9.05 -6.33 -8.63
C GLY A 87 10.15 -5.48 -7.99
N GLU A 88 11.21 -5.15 -8.72
CA GLU A 88 12.28 -4.26 -8.27
C GLU A 88 12.38 -2.99 -9.12
N CYS A 89 12.84 -1.89 -8.51
CA CYS A 89 13.08 -0.66 -9.26
C CYS A 89 14.44 -0.77 -9.98
N SER A 90 14.43 -0.51 -11.27
CA SER A 90 15.54 -0.68 -12.20
C SER A 90 15.73 0.59 -13.05
N ALA A 91 16.96 0.78 -13.52
CA ALA A 91 17.30 1.83 -14.49
C ALA A 91 16.79 1.48 -15.90
N THR A 92 16.55 0.19 -16.16
CA THR A 92 16.13 -0.32 -17.47
C THR A 92 14.64 -0.68 -17.43
N PRO A 93 13.82 -0.16 -18.35
CA PRO A 93 12.42 -0.56 -18.46
C PRO A 93 12.30 -2.05 -18.76
N SER A 94 11.20 -2.67 -18.31
CA SER A 94 10.81 -4.00 -18.76
C SER A 94 10.40 -3.96 -20.24
N GLU A 95 10.38 -5.12 -20.91
CA GLU A 95 10.04 -5.20 -22.34
C GLU A 95 8.64 -4.63 -22.64
N GLU A 96 7.69 -4.89 -21.74
CA GLU A 96 6.32 -4.36 -21.80
C GLU A 96 6.22 -2.84 -21.55
N CYS A 97 7.24 -2.25 -20.93
CA CYS A 97 7.31 -0.82 -20.60
C CYS A 97 8.25 -0.03 -21.52
N SER A 98 8.88 -0.70 -22.48
CA SER A 98 9.86 -0.11 -23.41
C SER A 98 9.23 0.35 -24.74
N ALA A 99 7.99 -0.01 -25.03
CA ALA A 99 7.36 0.31 -26.31
C ALA A 99 6.75 1.72 -26.32
N PRO A 100 7.21 2.64 -27.19
CA PRO A 100 6.34 3.70 -27.66
C PRO A 100 5.26 3.06 -28.55
N VAL A 101 4.01 3.13 -28.11
CA VAL A 101 2.86 2.83 -28.97
C VAL A 101 2.88 3.87 -30.10
N VAL A 102 3.46 3.53 -31.25
CA VAL A 102 3.24 4.31 -32.46
C VAL A 102 1.80 4.01 -32.87
N PRO A 103 0.87 4.98 -32.88
CA PRO A 103 -0.47 4.71 -33.38
C PRO A 103 -0.37 4.32 -34.85
N GLU A 104 -0.83 3.11 -35.19
CA GLU A 104 -0.90 2.55 -36.54
C GLU A 104 -1.90 3.28 -37.47
N ASN A 105 -2.35 4.48 -37.09
CA ASN A 105 -3.22 5.32 -37.92
C ASN A 105 -2.46 6.55 -38.41
N ALA A 106 -1.49 6.29 -39.29
CA ALA A 106 -0.97 7.26 -40.24
C ALA A 106 -0.99 6.59 -41.63
N ALA A 107 -2.18 6.47 -42.20
CA ALA A 107 -2.42 6.15 -43.60
C ALA A 107 -3.62 6.97 -44.10
#